data_AF-A0A383VJ90-F1
#
_entry.id   AF-A0A383VJ90-F1
#
_cell.length_a   1.000
_cell.length_b   1.000
_cell.length_c   1.000
_cell.angle_alpha   90.00
_cell.angle_beta   90.00
_cell.angle_gamma   90.00
#
_symmetry.space_group_name_H-M   'P 1'
#
loop_
_entity.id
_entity.type
_entity.pdbx_description
1 polymer ?
#
loop_
_entity_poly.entity_id
_entity_poly.type
_entity_poly.pdbx_seq_one_letter_code
_entity_poly.pdbx_strand_id
1 'polypeptide(L)'
;MQQLDDVLLHMTAAGLAALDAEYFVQQGDSSSSSSGCSSAAGSSVDEDGGHQTSSWQLPAVHNCSQQRMQGSNLQLALLQLMVPAAEAADGAWPAAIYLVQVPQQRAAAQQVVAKLQPLLEDVGIVKVVHDGRQDAEILHRDFGVTVKGSLDTQLLAGLAGLGAASSSGDNTQPDTTTAANSSWSDCIRRMRLNELSLLYGYAYTDVPSHKRGGTAGWLQRPLPPRAVAYAAGDVRYLLPLAHDLLQQLPAVLTKLSELQLQLAQQGTAAAAAADG
;
A
#
# COMPACT_ATOMS: atom_id res chain seq x y z
N MET A 1 5.21 -28.41 -7.07
CA MET A 1 5.45 -28.39 -5.61
C MET A 1 6.89 -27.99 -5.29
N GLN A 2 7.91 -28.63 -5.89
CA GLN A 2 9.33 -28.30 -5.68
C GLN A 2 9.68 -26.82 -5.93
N GLN A 3 9.12 -26.20 -6.97
CA GLN A 3 9.35 -24.77 -7.28
C GLN A 3 8.88 -23.80 -6.19
N LEU A 4 7.89 -24.16 -5.36
CA LEU A 4 7.44 -23.29 -4.28
C LEU A 4 8.36 -23.38 -3.07
N ASP A 5 8.96 -24.54 -2.82
CA ASP A 5 9.89 -24.72 -1.70
C ASP A 5 11.18 -23.90 -1.93
N ASP A 6 11.61 -23.75 -3.18
CA ASP A 6 12.71 -22.85 -3.57
C ASP A 6 12.40 -21.37 -3.24
N VAL A 7 11.14 -20.94 -3.46
CA VAL A 7 10.68 -19.58 -3.08
C VAL A 7 10.79 -19.40 -1.58
N LEU A 8 10.31 -20.38 -0.81
CA LEU A 8 10.31 -20.30 0.65
C LEU A 8 11.74 -20.17 1.18
N LEU A 9 12.65 -21.03 0.71
CA LEU A 9 14.05 -21.00 1.11
C LEU A 9 14.70 -19.64 0.76
N HIS A 10 14.45 -19.15 -0.44
CA HIS A 10 15.04 -17.88 -0.90
C HIS A 10 14.53 -16.69 -0.09
N MET A 11 13.21 -16.59 0.14
CA MET A 11 12.62 -15.52 0.95
C MET A 11 13.11 -15.55 2.39
N THR A 12 13.18 -16.73 3.02
CA THR A 12 13.71 -16.88 4.38
C THR A 12 15.17 -16.44 4.46
N ALA A 13 15.99 -16.80 3.47
CA ALA A 13 17.41 -16.41 3.45
C ALA A 13 17.60 -14.90 3.23
N ALA A 14 16.76 -14.29 2.38
CA ALA A 14 16.86 -12.86 2.07
C ALA A 14 16.35 -11.94 3.19
N GLY A 15 15.35 -12.38 3.97
CA GLY A 15 14.70 -11.54 5.00
C GLY A 15 13.91 -10.35 4.44
N LEU A 16 13.73 -10.28 3.12
CA LEU A 16 13.08 -9.19 2.41
C LEU A 16 12.53 -9.71 1.08
N ALA A 17 11.32 -9.28 0.73
CA ALA A 17 10.76 -9.48 -0.60
C ALA A 17 9.83 -8.33 -0.98
N ALA A 18 9.71 -8.06 -2.27
CA ALA A 18 8.62 -7.26 -2.80
C ALA A 18 7.44 -8.16 -3.19
N LEU A 19 6.23 -7.67 -2.95
CA LEU A 19 4.97 -8.40 -3.08
C LEU A 19 3.96 -7.56 -3.86
N ASP A 20 3.29 -8.19 -4.80
CA ASP A 20 2.10 -7.68 -5.49
C ASP A 20 1.16 -8.85 -5.82
N ALA A 21 -0.09 -8.57 -6.18
CA ALA A 21 -1.12 -9.58 -6.39
C ALA A 21 -2.07 -9.26 -7.55
N GLU A 22 -2.60 -10.30 -8.19
CA GLU A 22 -3.60 -10.16 -9.24
C GLU A 22 -4.84 -10.99 -8.98
N TYR A 23 -5.97 -10.50 -9.49
CA TYR A 23 -7.30 -10.97 -9.11
C TYR A 23 -8.18 -11.29 -10.30
N PHE A 24 -9.13 -12.19 -10.08
CA PHE A 24 -10.26 -12.40 -10.97
C PHE A 24 -11.58 -12.13 -10.26
N VAL A 25 -12.61 -11.79 -11.02
CA VAL A 25 -13.96 -11.62 -10.48
C VAL A 25 -14.68 -12.96 -10.49
N GLN A 26 -15.12 -13.42 -9.33
CA GLN A 26 -16.01 -14.56 -9.18
C GLN A 26 -17.40 -14.17 -9.71
N GLN A 27 -17.89 -14.87 -10.73
CA GLN A 27 -19.29 -14.76 -11.12
C GLN A 27 -20.13 -15.35 -9.99
N GLY A 28 -21.02 -14.55 -9.41
CA GLY A 28 -21.98 -15.05 -8.43
C GLY A 28 -22.98 -15.97 -9.12
N ASP A 29 -23.36 -17.07 -8.46
CA ASP A 29 -24.52 -17.85 -8.88
C ASP A 29 -25.74 -16.92 -8.85
N SER A 30 -26.29 -16.61 -10.03
CA SER A 30 -27.49 -15.80 -10.17
C SER A 30 -28.72 -16.60 -9.76
N SER A 31 -28.89 -16.82 -8.45
CA SER A 31 -30.17 -17.16 -7.84
C SER A 31 -30.68 -15.95 -7.08
N SER A 32 -31.24 -14.98 -7.81
CA SER A 32 -31.89 -13.80 -7.25
C SER A 32 -33.20 -14.19 -6.54
N SER A 33 -33.19 -14.30 -5.22
CA SER A 33 -34.41 -14.15 -4.42
C SER A 33 -34.61 -12.66 -4.12
N SER A 34 -35.54 -12.06 -4.85
CA SER A 34 -35.99 -10.69 -4.65
C SER A 34 -36.74 -10.58 -3.32
N SER A 35 -36.10 -10.00 -2.32
CA SER A 35 -36.75 -9.56 -1.08
C SER A 35 -36.64 -8.04 -1.00
N GLY A 36 -37.67 -7.35 -1.51
CA GLY A 36 -37.83 -5.92 -1.31
C GLY A 36 -38.05 -5.64 0.18
N CYS A 37 -37.33 -4.67 0.73
CA CYS A 37 -37.59 -4.18 2.08
C CYS A 37 -37.71 -2.65 2.05
N SER A 38 -38.90 -2.21 2.42
CA SER A 38 -39.40 -0.84 2.35
C SER A 38 -38.64 0.10 3.29
N SER A 39 -38.37 1.29 2.79
CA SER A 39 -37.93 2.47 3.54
C SER A 39 -39.02 2.95 4.50
N ALA A 40 -38.71 3.01 5.80
CA ALA A 40 -39.49 3.75 6.79
C ALA A 40 -38.63 4.92 7.31
N ALA A 41 -39.11 6.13 7.04
CA ALA A 41 -38.61 7.38 7.61
C ALA A 41 -39.04 7.48 9.08
N GLY A 42 -38.15 7.93 9.95
CA GLY A 42 -38.42 8.27 11.33
C GLY A 42 -37.60 9.49 11.74
N SER A 43 -38.26 10.65 11.82
CA SER A 43 -37.73 11.88 12.38
C SER A 43 -37.86 11.88 13.90
N SER A 44 -36.84 12.32 14.62
CA SER A 44 -37.02 12.94 15.94
C SER A 44 -35.90 13.94 16.19
N VAL A 45 -36.36 15.16 16.50
CA VAL A 45 -35.61 16.33 16.96
C VAL A 45 -35.45 16.17 18.46
N ASP A 46 -34.27 16.46 19.01
CA ASP A 46 -34.10 16.87 20.40
C ASP A 46 -32.96 17.89 20.50
N GLU A 47 -33.29 19.08 21.01
CA GLU A 47 -32.36 20.10 21.51
C GLU A 47 -32.11 19.84 23.00
N ASP A 48 -30.86 19.92 23.46
CA ASP A 48 -30.59 20.47 24.79
C ASP A 48 -29.17 21.06 24.90
N GLY A 49 -29.10 22.21 25.58
CA GLY A 49 -27.91 23.02 25.73
C GLY A 49 -27.06 22.60 26.95
N GLY A 50 -25.74 22.61 26.77
CA GLY A 50 -24.80 22.42 27.87
C GLY A 50 -23.38 22.81 27.47
N HIS A 51 -22.81 23.79 28.16
CA HIS A 51 -21.43 24.22 28.02
C HIS A 51 -20.44 23.05 28.20
N GLN A 52 -19.59 22.80 27.20
CA GLN A 52 -18.45 21.87 27.32
C GLN A 52 -17.14 22.58 26.97
N THR A 53 -16.20 22.49 27.91
CA THR A 53 -14.80 22.84 27.75
C THR A 53 -14.16 21.90 26.73
N SER A 54 -13.61 22.44 25.65
CA SER A 54 -13.02 21.66 24.55
C SER A 54 -11.71 21.00 24.97
N SER A 55 -11.81 19.78 25.52
CA SER A 55 -10.74 18.79 25.43
C SER A 55 -10.67 18.36 23.96
N TRP A 56 -9.53 18.55 23.30
CA TRP A 56 -9.29 18.01 21.95
C TRP A 56 -9.27 16.49 22.01
N GLN A 57 -10.46 15.89 21.97
CA GLN A 57 -10.64 14.47 21.72
C GLN A 57 -10.45 14.25 20.23
N LEU A 58 -9.51 13.39 19.85
CA LEU A 58 -9.43 12.88 18.49
C LEU A 58 -10.84 12.44 18.07
N PRO A 59 -11.32 12.82 16.87
CA PRO A 59 -12.58 12.29 16.37
C PRO A 59 -12.51 10.78 16.53
N ALA A 60 -13.50 10.18 17.20
CA ALA A 60 -13.61 8.74 17.28
C ALA A 60 -13.34 8.23 15.87
N VAL A 61 -12.30 7.42 15.71
CA VAL A 61 -11.95 6.85 14.40
C VAL A 61 -13.18 6.05 14.01
N HIS A 62 -14.08 6.67 13.26
CA HIS A 62 -15.21 5.97 12.70
C HIS A 62 -14.55 4.87 11.88
N ASN A 63 -14.88 3.64 12.27
CA ASN A 63 -14.37 2.41 11.72
C ASN A 63 -14.83 2.36 10.25
N CYS A 64 -14.20 3.18 9.40
CA CYS A 64 -14.46 3.29 7.97
C CYS A 64 -14.00 2.01 7.24
N SER A 65 -13.30 1.14 7.97
CA SER A 65 -13.02 -0.25 7.61
C SER A 65 -14.26 -1.15 7.70
N GLN A 66 -15.27 -0.84 8.55
CA GLN A 66 -16.44 -1.70 8.72
C GLN A 66 -17.60 -1.39 7.75
N GLN A 67 -17.70 -0.15 7.24
CA GLN A 67 -18.78 0.23 6.32
C GLN A 67 -18.49 -0.06 4.84
N ARG A 68 -17.30 -0.57 4.50
CA ARG A 68 -17.00 -1.20 3.20
C ARG A 68 -16.95 -2.73 3.29
N MET A 69 -17.57 -3.34 4.31
CA MET A 69 -17.58 -4.81 4.51
C MET A 69 -18.58 -5.56 3.62
N GLN A 70 -18.99 -4.97 2.48
CA GLN A 70 -19.86 -5.61 1.50
C GLN A 70 -19.26 -5.45 0.09
N GLY A 71 -18.82 -6.56 -0.53
CA GLY A 71 -19.05 -6.75 -1.97
C GLY A 71 -17.88 -6.68 -2.95
N SER A 72 -16.63 -7.06 -2.60
CA SER A 72 -15.65 -7.37 -3.65
C SER A 72 -15.66 -8.88 -3.97
N ASN A 73 -16.23 -9.25 -5.12
CA ASN A 73 -16.18 -10.63 -5.64
C ASN A 73 -14.79 -11.00 -6.19
N LEU A 74 -13.73 -10.30 -5.79
CA LEU A 74 -12.38 -10.57 -6.26
C LEU A 74 -11.81 -11.79 -5.55
N GLN A 75 -11.15 -12.67 -6.29
CA GLN A 75 -10.40 -13.79 -5.75
C GLN A 75 -8.97 -13.76 -6.28
N LEU A 76 -8.03 -14.16 -5.44
CA LEU A 76 -6.60 -14.18 -5.74
C LEU A 76 -6.28 -15.17 -6.88
N ALA A 77 -5.60 -14.70 -7.93
CA ALA A 77 -5.19 -15.48 -9.10
C ALA A 77 -3.67 -15.72 -9.16
N LEU A 78 -2.91 -14.71 -8.72
CA LEU A 78 -1.46 -14.67 -8.82
C LEU A 78 -0.90 -13.89 -7.63
N LEU A 79 0.24 -14.36 -7.13
CA LEU A 79 1.11 -13.58 -6.25
C LEU A 79 2.44 -13.38 -6.96
N GLN A 80 2.90 -12.15 -7.00
CA GLN A 80 4.19 -11.75 -7.55
C GLN A 80 5.15 -11.53 -6.39
N LEU A 81 6.33 -12.13 -6.49
CA LEU A 81 7.38 -11.98 -5.49
C LEU A 81 8.69 -11.61 -6.18
N MET A 82 9.34 -10.54 -5.74
CA MET A 82 10.73 -10.27 -6.07
C MET A 82 11.56 -10.50 -4.80
N VAL A 83 12.57 -11.36 -4.90
CA VAL A 83 13.47 -11.69 -3.80
C VAL A 83 14.91 -11.36 -4.25
N PRO A 84 15.66 -10.55 -3.49
CA PRO A 84 17.03 -10.20 -3.86
C PRO A 84 17.90 -11.45 -3.84
N ALA A 85 18.77 -11.59 -4.83
CA ALA A 85 19.72 -12.69 -4.90
C ALA A 85 20.79 -12.55 -3.80
N ALA A 86 21.38 -13.67 -3.40
CA ALA A 86 22.38 -13.73 -2.33
C ALA A 86 23.65 -12.90 -2.61
N GLU A 87 24.00 -12.68 -3.88
CA GLU A 87 25.16 -11.88 -4.28
C GLU A 87 24.71 -10.67 -5.10
N ALA A 88 24.92 -9.47 -4.57
CA ALA A 88 24.77 -8.22 -5.31
C ALA A 88 26.01 -8.01 -6.19
N ALA A 89 25.82 -7.87 -7.50
CA ALA A 89 26.86 -7.32 -8.38
C ALA A 89 26.81 -5.79 -8.28
N ASP A 90 27.97 -5.12 -8.31
CA ASP A 90 28.07 -3.67 -8.16
C ASP A 90 27.11 -2.92 -9.10
N GLY A 91 26.18 -2.16 -8.51
CA GLY A 91 25.21 -1.33 -9.23
C GLY A 91 24.02 -2.09 -9.85
N ALA A 92 23.94 -3.42 -9.70
CA ALA A 92 22.76 -4.20 -10.08
C ALA A 92 21.97 -4.63 -8.84
N TRP A 93 20.64 -4.70 -8.97
CA TRP A 93 19.78 -5.42 -8.03
C TRP A 93 19.48 -6.80 -8.59
N PRO A 94 20.41 -7.77 -8.52
CA PRO A 94 20.12 -9.13 -8.94
C PRO A 94 19.02 -9.67 -8.06
N ALA A 95 17.94 -10.14 -8.69
CA ALA A 95 16.77 -10.63 -7.98
C ALA A 95 16.11 -11.74 -8.79
N ALA A 96 15.54 -12.71 -8.07
CA ALA A 96 14.62 -13.66 -8.65
C ALA A 96 13.20 -13.08 -8.58
N ILE A 97 12.47 -13.17 -9.68
CA ILE A 97 11.04 -12.85 -9.72
C ILE A 97 10.27 -14.16 -9.85
N TYR A 98 9.38 -14.40 -8.90
CA TYR A 98 8.49 -15.56 -8.86
C TYR A 98 7.05 -15.11 -9.13
N LEU A 99 6.38 -15.83 -10.03
CA LEU A 99 4.96 -15.67 -10.29
C LEU A 99 4.25 -16.91 -9.75
N VAL A 100 3.74 -16.81 -8.53
CA VAL A 100 3.09 -17.91 -7.82
C VAL A 100 1.62 -17.94 -8.22
N GLN A 101 1.25 -18.96 -8.97
CA GLN A 101 -0.13 -19.18 -9.36
C GLN A 101 -0.98 -19.61 -8.16
N VAL A 102 -2.14 -18.96 -8.01
CA VAL A 102 -3.19 -19.37 -7.07
C VAL A 102 -4.37 -19.94 -7.88
N PRO A 103 -4.66 -21.24 -7.78
CA PRO A 103 -5.75 -21.86 -8.53
C PRO A 103 -7.14 -21.33 -8.13
N GLN A 104 -8.11 -21.36 -9.04
CA GLN A 104 -9.50 -20.96 -8.75
C GLN A 104 -10.17 -21.89 -7.72
N GLN A 105 -9.81 -23.17 -7.70
CA GLN A 105 -10.38 -24.12 -6.74
C GLN A 105 -9.93 -23.78 -5.32
N ARG A 106 -10.87 -23.38 -4.45
CA ARG A 106 -10.60 -22.86 -3.10
C ARG A 106 -9.67 -23.76 -2.27
N ALA A 107 -9.87 -25.08 -2.29
CA ALA A 107 -9.02 -26.00 -1.54
C ALA A 107 -7.56 -26.00 -2.03
N ALA A 108 -7.34 -25.93 -3.35
CA ALA A 108 -6.01 -25.84 -3.93
C ALA A 108 -5.38 -24.47 -3.70
N ALA A 109 -6.17 -23.39 -3.78
CA ALA A 109 -5.74 -22.04 -3.42
C ALA A 109 -5.24 -21.98 -1.97
N GLN A 110 -6.01 -22.55 -1.04
CA GLN A 110 -5.66 -22.60 0.39
C GLN A 110 -4.33 -23.33 0.60
N GLN A 111 -4.08 -24.45 -0.10
CA GLN A 111 -2.82 -25.19 0.03
C GLN A 111 -1.60 -24.37 -0.43
N VAL A 112 -1.74 -23.61 -1.51
CA VAL A 112 -0.65 -22.75 -2.00
C VAL A 112 -0.38 -21.61 -1.03
N VAL A 113 -1.43 -20.89 -0.60
CA VAL A 113 -1.28 -19.72 0.28
C VAL A 113 -0.82 -20.14 1.69
N ALA A 114 -1.30 -21.28 2.22
CA ALA A 114 -0.88 -21.79 3.52
C ALA A 114 0.63 -22.07 3.61
N LYS A 115 1.28 -22.40 2.48
CA LYS A 115 2.75 -22.55 2.44
C LYS A 115 3.48 -21.22 2.57
N LEU A 116 2.93 -20.15 2.00
CA LEU A 116 3.51 -18.80 2.06
C LEU A 116 3.16 -18.08 3.37
N GLN A 117 2.07 -18.46 4.02
CA GLN A 117 1.56 -17.81 5.23
C GLN A 117 2.62 -17.57 6.31
N PRO A 118 3.48 -18.53 6.70
CA PRO A 118 4.49 -18.28 7.73
C PRO A 118 5.43 -17.12 7.39
N LEU A 119 5.78 -16.95 6.11
CA LEU A 119 6.68 -15.88 5.66
C LEU A 119 5.95 -14.52 5.55
N LEU A 120 4.69 -14.55 5.13
CA LEU A 120 3.85 -13.35 5.07
C LEU A 120 3.53 -12.80 6.47
N GLU A 121 3.41 -13.68 7.47
CA GLU A 121 3.16 -13.33 8.87
C GLU A 121 4.42 -13.11 9.71
N ASP A 122 5.60 -13.42 9.20
CA ASP A 122 6.87 -13.20 9.89
C ASP A 122 7.30 -11.73 9.81
N VAL A 123 7.42 -11.07 10.96
CA VAL A 123 7.90 -9.68 11.06
C VAL A 123 9.39 -9.53 10.75
N GLY A 124 10.16 -10.61 10.84
CA GLY A 124 11.58 -10.66 10.46
C GLY A 124 11.81 -10.63 8.95
N ILE A 125 10.75 -10.86 8.16
CA ILE A 125 10.80 -10.76 6.70
C ILE A 125 10.02 -9.51 6.28
N VAL A 126 10.69 -8.53 5.69
CA VAL A 126 10.01 -7.31 5.24
C VAL A 126 9.29 -7.57 3.91
N LYS A 127 8.02 -7.17 3.81
CA LYS A 127 7.23 -7.23 2.57
C LYS A 127 7.05 -5.83 2.00
N VAL A 128 7.81 -5.50 0.96
CA VAL A 128 7.66 -4.22 0.26
C VAL A 128 6.49 -4.31 -0.72
N VAL A 129 5.54 -3.38 -0.60
CA VAL A 129 4.31 -3.34 -1.41
C VAL A 129 4.09 -1.94 -1.96
N HIS A 130 3.09 -1.77 -2.82
CA HIS A 130 2.62 -0.46 -3.26
C HIS A 130 1.09 -0.40 -3.25
N ASP A 131 0.49 0.47 -2.42
CA ASP A 131 -0.96 0.49 -2.15
C ASP A 131 -1.52 -0.90 -1.80
N GLY A 132 -0.79 -1.68 -1.01
CA GLY A 132 -1.03 -3.11 -0.77
C GLY A 132 -2.25 -3.42 0.13
N ARG A 133 -3.12 -2.44 0.36
CA ARG A 133 -4.28 -2.55 1.25
C ARG A 133 -5.28 -3.59 0.76
N GLN A 134 -5.58 -3.61 -0.53
CA GLN A 134 -6.51 -4.57 -1.11
C GLN A 134 -5.93 -5.99 -1.06
N ASP A 135 -4.62 -6.13 -1.25
CA ASP A 135 -3.94 -7.42 -1.19
C ASP A 135 -3.98 -8.00 0.21
N ALA A 136 -3.66 -7.19 1.21
CA ALA A 136 -3.78 -7.59 2.61
C ALA A 136 -5.24 -7.94 2.99
N GLU A 137 -6.21 -7.18 2.50
CA GLU A 137 -7.64 -7.45 2.73
C GLU A 137 -8.06 -8.81 2.15
N ILE A 138 -7.72 -9.08 0.89
CA ILE A 138 -8.10 -10.33 0.22
C ILE A 138 -7.36 -11.52 0.84
N LEU A 139 -6.07 -11.38 1.16
CA LEU A 139 -5.30 -12.42 1.85
C LEU A 139 -5.90 -12.77 3.22
N HIS A 140 -6.30 -11.77 3.99
CA HIS A 140 -6.91 -11.98 5.30
C HIS A 140 -8.31 -12.61 5.18
N ARG A 141 -9.16 -12.03 4.32
CA ARG A 141 -10.54 -12.47 4.13
C ARG A 141 -10.64 -13.90 3.61
N ASP A 142 -9.85 -14.25 2.60
CA ASP A 142 -10.02 -15.52 1.90
C ASP A 142 -9.20 -16.66 2.51
N PHE A 143 -8.03 -16.35 3.08
CA PHE A 143 -7.05 -17.33 3.52
C PHE A 143 -6.70 -17.25 5.00
N GLY A 144 -7.14 -16.20 5.71
CA GLY A 144 -6.81 -15.97 7.11
C GLY A 144 -5.39 -15.43 7.34
N VAL A 145 -4.69 -15.02 6.29
CA VAL A 145 -3.31 -14.54 6.36
C VAL A 145 -3.27 -13.08 6.79
N THR A 146 -2.53 -12.77 7.85
CA THR A 146 -2.26 -11.37 8.23
C THR A 146 -0.87 -10.97 7.77
N VAL A 147 -0.76 -10.17 6.71
CA VAL A 147 0.55 -9.67 6.25
C VAL A 147 1.16 -8.75 7.32
N LYS A 148 2.29 -9.14 7.91
CA LYS A 148 3.02 -8.36 8.93
C LYS A 148 4.34 -7.85 8.38
N GLY A 149 4.91 -6.78 8.94
CA GLY A 149 6.18 -6.24 8.45
C GLY A 149 6.09 -5.71 7.02
N SER A 150 4.94 -5.19 6.62
CA SER A 150 4.77 -4.57 5.31
C SER A 150 5.33 -3.15 5.29
N LEU A 151 5.97 -2.79 4.18
CA LEU A 151 6.47 -1.46 3.89
C LEU A 151 5.86 -0.97 2.59
N ASP A 152 5.00 0.04 2.66
CA ASP A 152 4.25 0.53 1.50
C ASP A 152 4.96 1.73 0.84
N THR A 153 5.39 1.54 -0.41
CA THR A 153 6.10 2.57 -1.19
C THR A 153 5.22 3.77 -1.53
N GLN A 154 3.88 3.65 -1.58
CA GLN A 154 2.98 4.79 -1.74
C GLN A 154 2.99 5.68 -0.50
N LEU A 155 3.03 5.09 0.70
CA LEU A 155 3.16 5.83 1.95
C LEU A 155 4.54 6.47 2.08
N LEU A 156 5.60 5.73 1.73
CA LEU A 156 6.96 6.26 1.71
C LEU A 156 7.11 7.45 0.76
N ALA A 157 6.53 7.37 -0.43
CA ALA A 157 6.53 8.47 -1.40
C ALA A 157 5.82 9.71 -0.86
N GLY A 158 4.67 9.52 -0.20
CA GLY A 158 3.97 10.61 0.47
C GLY A 158 4.83 11.29 1.53
N LEU A 159 5.51 10.51 2.37
CA LEU A 159 6.40 11.03 3.41
C LEU A 159 7.64 11.73 2.83
N ALA A 160 8.28 11.15 1.81
CA ALA A 160 9.42 11.73 1.13
C ALA A 160 9.06 13.08 0.47
N GLY A 161 7.88 13.16 -0.15
CA GLY A 161 7.37 14.39 -0.76
C GLY A 161 7.20 15.55 0.23
N LEU A 162 6.85 15.27 1.49
CA LEU A 162 6.76 16.29 2.55
C LEU A 162 8.12 16.94 2.86
N GLY A 163 9.21 16.16 2.80
CA GLY A 163 10.57 16.66 3.04
C GLY A 163 11.05 17.61 1.95
N ALA A 164 10.72 17.28 0.70
CA ALA A 164 11.00 18.10 -0.48
C ALA A 164 10.23 19.43 -0.45
N ALA A 165 8.92 19.39 -0.18
CA ALA A 165 8.12 20.62 -0.06
C ALA A 165 8.63 21.55 1.05
N SER A 166 9.16 20.98 2.14
CA SER A 166 9.69 21.72 3.28
C SER A 166 11.17 22.13 3.13
N SER A 167 11.85 21.79 2.03
CA SER A 167 13.24 22.24 1.75
C SER A 167 13.31 23.41 0.76
N SER A 168 12.22 23.72 0.06
CA SER A 168 12.09 24.87 -0.84
C SER A 168 11.84 26.20 -0.10
N GLY A 169 12.54 26.44 1.00
CA GLY A 169 12.56 27.72 1.71
C GLY A 169 13.46 28.74 1.01
N ASP A 170 13.17 29.07 -0.25
CA ASP A 170 13.74 30.25 -0.89
C ASP A 170 12.98 31.49 -0.38
N ASN A 171 13.66 32.36 0.37
CA ASN A 171 13.11 33.58 0.97
C ASN A 171 13.04 34.73 -0.05
N THR A 172 12.80 34.40 -1.32
CA THR A 172 12.63 35.36 -2.41
C THR A 172 11.14 35.60 -2.59
N GLN A 173 10.72 36.84 -2.34
CA GLN A 173 9.33 37.30 -2.37
C GLN A 173 8.59 36.82 -3.64
N PRO A 174 7.39 36.23 -3.53
CA PRO A 174 6.76 35.59 -4.66
C PRO A 174 6.23 36.62 -5.66
N ASP A 175 6.77 36.59 -6.88
CA ASP A 175 6.08 37.15 -8.05
C ASP A 175 4.81 36.33 -8.29
N THR A 176 3.68 37.03 -8.30
CA THR A 176 2.31 36.53 -8.14
C THR A 176 1.73 35.77 -9.33
N THR A 177 2.54 35.16 -10.20
CA THR A 177 2.01 34.55 -11.43
C THR A 177 2.45 33.11 -11.74
N THR A 178 3.47 32.52 -11.10
CA THR A 178 3.87 31.14 -11.48
C THR A 178 4.67 30.34 -10.45
N ALA A 179 4.37 30.43 -9.15
CA ALA A 179 5.14 29.72 -8.11
C ALA A 179 4.29 28.81 -7.21
N ALA A 180 4.57 27.50 -7.30
CA ALA A 180 4.66 26.54 -6.21
C ALA A 180 3.55 26.53 -5.13
N ASN A 181 2.29 26.32 -5.53
CA ASN A 181 1.31 25.70 -4.64
C ASN A 181 1.49 24.18 -4.67
N SER A 182 2.64 23.65 -4.25
CA SER A 182 2.76 22.22 -3.95
C SER A 182 2.08 21.96 -2.62
N SER A 183 0.75 21.83 -2.66
CA SER A 183 -0.06 21.59 -1.48
C SER A 183 0.40 20.31 -0.80
N TRP A 184 0.30 20.24 0.54
CA TRP A 184 0.48 18.98 1.27
C TRP A 184 -0.44 17.88 0.70
N SER A 185 -1.61 18.28 0.23
CA SER A 185 -2.57 17.44 -0.50
C SER A 185 -1.99 16.83 -1.78
N ASP A 186 -0.99 17.48 -2.39
CA ASP A 186 -0.34 17.04 -3.62
C ASP A 186 0.77 16.02 -3.35
N CYS A 187 1.47 16.17 -2.21
CA CYS A 187 2.49 15.23 -1.78
C CYS A 187 1.88 13.89 -1.31
N ILE A 188 0.71 13.94 -0.66
CA ILE A 188 -0.04 12.76 -0.20
C ILE A 188 -1.13 12.39 -1.22
N ARG A 189 -0.83 12.47 -2.52
CA ARG A 189 -1.73 11.94 -3.55
C ARG A 189 -1.60 10.42 -3.62
N ARG A 190 -2.67 9.74 -4.05
CA ARG A 190 -2.62 8.32 -4.43
C ARG A 190 -1.83 8.20 -5.73
N MET A 191 -0.52 8.21 -5.61
CA MET A 191 0.41 7.99 -6.72
C MET A 191 0.35 6.52 -7.12
N ARG A 192 0.25 6.25 -8.41
CA ARG A 192 0.30 4.87 -8.92
C ARG A 192 1.74 4.39 -9.01
N LEU A 193 1.94 3.08 -8.98
CA LEU A 193 3.27 2.48 -9.07
C LEU A 193 4.01 2.91 -10.35
N ASN A 194 3.31 2.96 -11.49
CA ASN A 194 3.90 3.36 -12.75
C ASN A 194 4.40 4.82 -12.73
N GLU A 195 3.60 5.71 -12.15
CA GLU A 195 3.94 7.13 -12.00
C GLU A 195 5.14 7.30 -11.06
N LEU A 196 5.11 6.63 -9.91
CA LEU A 196 6.19 6.67 -8.94
C LEU A 196 7.50 6.09 -9.52
N SER A 197 7.41 4.97 -10.23
CA SER A 197 8.58 4.35 -10.87
C SER A 197 9.23 5.30 -11.89
N LEU A 198 8.42 5.93 -12.75
CA LEU A 198 8.91 6.90 -13.74
C LEU A 198 9.54 8.14 -13.08
N LEU A 199 8.94 8.64 -12.00
CA LEU A 199 9.47 9.77 -11.23
C LEU A 199 10.88 9.50 -10.69
N TYR A 200 11.17 8.25 -10.32
CA TYR A 200 12.47 7.81 -9.83
C TYR A 200 13.40 7.26 -10.92
N GLY A 201 13.05 7.46 -12.20
CA GLY A 201 13.89 7.06 -13.33
C GLY A 201 13.87 5.58 -13.68
N TYR A 202 12.96 4.80 -13.09
CA TYR A 202 12.79 3.39 -13.42
C TYR A 202 12.00 3.23 -14.72
N ALA A 203 12.53 2.42 -15.63
CA ALA A 203 11.88 2.07 -16.88
C ALA A 203 10.71 1.10 -16.63
N TYR A 204 9.58 1.66 -16.18
CA TYR A 204 8.34 0.94 -15.97
C TYR A 204 7.45 1.08 -17.21
N THR A 205 7.03 -0.05 -17.78
CA THR A 205 6.09 -0.06 -18.92
C THR A 205 4.74 -0.54 -18.43
N ASP A 206 3.79 0.37 -18.29
CA ASP A 206 2.40 -0.01 -18.01
C ASP A 206 1.80 -0.71 -19.23
N VAL A 207 1.28 -1.92 -19.03
CA VAL A 207 0.55 -2.63 -20.07
C VAL A 207 -0.93 -2.28 -19.89
N PRO A 208 -1.65 -1.73 -20.89
CA PRO A 208 -3.07 -1.42 -20.73
C PRO A 208 -3.90 -2.63 -20.24
N SER A 209 -4.87 -2.39 -19.35
CA SER A 209 -5.67 -3.44 -18.67
C SER A 209 -6.40 -4.42 -19.60
N HIS A 210 -6.87 -3.98 -20.77
CA HIS A 210 -7.44 -4.87 -21.79
C HIS A 210 -6.39 -5.81 -22.43
N LYS A 211 -5.10 -5.46 -22.37
CA LYS A 211 -3.98 -6.28 -22.83
C LYS A 211 -3.41 -7.17 -21.72
N ARG A 212 -3.82 -6.99 -20.46
CA ARG A 212 -3.49 -7.89 -19.33
C ARG A 212 -4.32 -9.18 -19.33
N GLY A 213 -5.29 -9.30 -20.24
CA GLY A 213 -6.22 -10.45 -20.33
C GLY A 213 -7.57 -10.21 -19.66
N GLY A 214 -7.81 -9.02 -19.10
CA GLY A 214 -9.01 -8.72 -18.30
C GLY A 214 -9.04 -9.51 -16.98
N THR A 215 -10.07 -9.30 -16.17
CA THR A 215 -10.25 -9.99 -14.87
C THR A 215 -10.34 -11.51 -15.01
N ALA A 216 -10.86 -12.04 -16.12
CA ALA A 216 -10.85 -13.49 -16.38
C ALA A 216 -9.50 -14.02 -16.92
N GLY A 217 -8.60 -13.14 -17.38
CA GLY A 217 -7.34 -13.50 -18.05
C GLY A 217 -6.26 -14.03 -17.13
N TRP A 218 -6.29 -13.64 -15.85
CA TRP A 218 -5.36 -14.16 -14.84
C TRP A 218 -5.57 -15.64 -14.51
N LEU A 219 -6.66 -16.25 -14.99
CA LEU A 219 -6.91 -17.69 -14.92
C LEU A 219 -6.41 -18.45 -16.17
N GLN A 220 -6.08 -17.76 -17.27
CA GLN A 220 -5.62 -18.40 -18.51
C GLN A 220 -4.28 -19.12 -18.32
N ARG A 221 -4.16 -20.37 -18.81
CA ARG A 221 -2.90 -21.12 -18.76
C ARG A 221 -2.49 -21.70 -20.11
N PRO A 222 -1.19 -21.60 -20.50
CA PRO A 222 -0.13 -20.82 -19.84
C PRO A 222 -0.44 -19.31 -19.83
N LEU A 223 0.17 -18.57 -18.88
CA LEU A 223 0.01 -17.11 -18.86
C LEU A 223 0.57 -16.51 -20.16
N PRO A 224 -0.14 -15.58 -20.82
CA PRO A 224 0.40 -14.89 -21.99
C PRO A 224 1.72 -14.18 -21.65
N PRO A 225 2.72 -14.16 -22.55
CA PRO A 225 4.02 -13.52 -22.29
C PRO A 225 3.91 -12.06 -21.81
N ARG A 226 2.93 -11.32 -22.32
CA ARG A 226 2.62 -9.95 -21.89
C ARG A 226 2.13 -9.85 -20.44
N ALA A 227 1.37 -10.84 -19.96
CA ALA A 227 0.88 -10.88 -18.57
C ALA A 227 2.03 -11.24 -17.63
N VAL A 228 2.92 -12.15 -18.05
CA VAL A 228 4.16 -12.47 -17.33
C VAL A 228 5.06 -11.23 -17.21
N ALA A 229 5.28 -10.50 -18.32
CA ALA A 229 6.11 -9.30 -18.31
C ALA A 229 5.52 -8.18 -17.44
N TYR A 230 4.21 -7.99 -17.48
CA TYR A 230 3.49 -7.03 -16.64
C TYR A 230 3.59 -7.40 -15.15
N ALA A 231 3.20 -8.62 -14.77
CA ALA A 231 3.26 -9.08 -13.39
C ALA A 231 4.69 -9.01 -12.81
N ALA A 232 5.69 -9.37 -13.62
CA ALA A 232 7.08 -9.19 -13.21
C ALA A 232 7.47 -7.71 -13.05
N GLY A 233 6.92 -6.82 -13.89
CA GLY A 233 7.16 -5.38 -13.81
C GLY A 233 6.65 -4.74 -12.52
N ASP A 234 5.52 -5.21 -11.97
CA ASP A 234 4.90 -4.67 -10.75
C ASP A 234 5.72 -4.90 -9.49
N VAL A 235 6.60 -5.91 -9.47
CA VAL A 235 7.52 -6.14 -8.34
C VAL A 235 8.97 -5.79 -8.64
N ARG A 236 9.36 -5.72 -9.91
CA ARG A 236 10.76 -5.57 -10.35
C ARG A 236 11.50 -4.40 -9.71
N TYR A 237 10.80 -3.27 -9.55
CA TYR A 237 11.40 -2.05 -9.06
C TYR A 237 10.98 -1.70 -7.64
N LEU A 238 10.13 -2.49 -6.98
CA LEU A 238 9.66 -2.15 -5.63
C LEU A 238 10.80 -2.10 -4.59
N LEU A 239 11.74 -3.04 -4.62
CA LEU A 239 12.88 -3.02 -3.69
C LEU A 239 13.85 -1.86 -3.96
N PRO A 240 14.32 -1.62 -5.20
CA PRO A 240 15.10 -0.41 -5.52
C PRO A 240 14.38 0.89 -5.16
N LEU A 241 13.09 0.97 -5.49
CA LEU A 241 12.28 2.15 -5.21
C LEU A 241 12.12 2.40 -3.72
N ALA A 242 11.87 1.36 -2.92
CA ALA A 242 11.84 1.47 -1.47
C ALA A 242 13.19 1.93 -0.93
N HIS A 243 14.31 1.44 -1.46
CA HIS A 243 15.64 1.90 -1.08
C HIS A 243 15.81 3.40 -1.30
N ASP A 244 15.51 3.91 -2.50
CA ASP A 244 15.65 5.34 -2.84
C ASP A 244 14.73 6.22 -1.99
N LEU A 245 13.50 5.76 -1.73
CA LEU A 245 12.54 6.46 -0.89
C LEU A 245 13.01 6.52 0.57
N LEU A 246 13.52 5.42 1.11
CA LEU A 246 14.04 5.36 2.46
C LEU A 246 15.24 6.30 2.65
N GLN A 247 16.08 6.48 1.63
CA GLN A 247 17.20 7.44 1.68
C GLN A 247 16.74 8.89 1.87
N GLN A 248 15.51 9.24 1.49
CA GLN A 248 14.96 10.59 1.66
C GLN A 248 14.34 10.83 3.05
N LEU A 249 13.98 9.76 3.78
CA LEU A 249 13.29 9.88 5.07
C LEU A 249 14.10 10.58 6.19
N PRO A 250 15.44 10.41 6.33
CA PRO A 250 16.17 11.04 7.42
C PRO A 250 15.96 12.54 7.49
N ALA A 251 15.99 13.23 6.34
CA ALA A 251 15.76 14.67 6.28
C ALA A 251 14.34 15.07 6.74
N VAL A 252 13.33 14.27 6.40
CA VAL A 252 11.94 14.47 6.84
C VAL A 252 11.83 14.31 8.35
N LEU A 253 12.38 13.22 8.87
CA LEU A 253 12.29 12.86 10.29
C LEU A 253 13.03 13.85 11.18
N THR A 254 14.19 14.35 10.75
CA THR A 254 14.91 15.42 11.45
C THR A 254 14.05 16.68 11.56
N LYS A 255 13.44 17.14 10.46
CA LYS A 255 12.56 18.31 10.47
C LYS A 255 11.34 18.13 11.36
N LEU A 256 10.70 16.96 11.33
CA LEU A 256 9.56 16.68 12.21
C LEU A 256 9.97 16.70 13.68
N SER A 257 11.15 16.17 14.01
CA SER A 257 11.69 16.19 15.37
C SER A 257 11.99 17.62 15.84
N GLU A 258 12.57 18.46 14.98
CA GLU A 258 12.83 19.88 15.26
C GLU A 258 11.53 20.66 15.50
N LEU A 259 10.52 20.46 14.65
CA LEU A 259 9.21 21.10 14.79
C LEU A 259 8.53 20.69 16.10
N GLN A 260 8.60 19.40 16.47
CA GLN A 260 8.06 18.92 17.73
C GLN A 260 8.72 19.63 18.93
N LEU A 261 10.04 19.83 18.88
CA LEU A 261 10.76 20.54 19.94
C LEU A 261 10.36 22.03 20.01
N GLN A 262 10.23 22.71 18.87
CA GLN A 262 9.81 24.12 18.81
C GLN A 262 8.40 24.31 19.40
N LEU A 263 7.46 23.43 19.03
CA LEU A 263 6.09 23.47 19.55
C LEU A 263 6.05 23.24 21.07
N ALA A 264 6.87 22.31 21.58
CA ALA A 264 6.98 22.08 23.02
C ALA A 264 7.49 23.33 23.77
N GLN A 265 8.51 24.00 23.22
CA GLN A 265 9.07 25.22 23.80
C GLN A 265 8.06 26.38 23.80
N GLN A 266 7.33 26.58 22.70
CA GLN A 266 6.28 27.60 22.62
C GLN A 266 5.14 27.34 23.62
N GLY A 267 4.72 26.08 23.78
CA GLY A 267 3.71 25.71 24.78
C GLY A 267 4.17 26.02 26.21
N THR A 268 5.44 25.75 26.54
CA THR A 268 5.98 26.09 27.87
C THR A 268 6.09 27.60 28.09
N ALA A 269 6.48 28.37 27.07
CA ALA A 269 6.57 29.83 27.17
C ALA A 269 5.18 30.48 27.33
N ALA A 270 4.16 29.99 26.62
CA ALA A 270 2.79 30.46 26.74
C ALA A 270 2.20 30.17 28.13
N ALA A 271 2.49 29.01 28.72
CA ALA A 271 2.08 28.68 30.08
C ALA A 271 2.75 29.59 31.13
N ALA A 272 4.06 29.81 31.01
CA ALA A 272 4.80 30.69 31.93
C ALA A 272 4.35 32.16 31.88
N ALA A 273 3.88 32.64 30.72
CA ALA A 273 3.35 33.99 30.55
C ALA A 273 1.91 34.17 31.07
N ALA A 274 1.16 33.09 31.32
CA ALA A 274 -0.21 33.14 31.83
C ALA A 274 -0.28 33.15 33.38
N ASP A 275 0.78 32.71 34.05
CA ASP A 275 0.87 32.62 35.53
C ASP A 275 1.54 33.84 36.19
N GLY A 276 1.96 34.85 35.42
CA GLY A 276 2.63 36.08 35.91
C GLY A 276 1.81 37.34 35.68
#